data_AF-A0A926VDN1-F1
#
_entry.id   AF-A0A926VDN1-F1
#
_cell.length_a   1.000
_cell.length_b   1.000
_cell.length_c   1.000
_cell.angle_alpha   90.00
_cell.angle_beta   90.00
_cell.angle_gamma   90.00
#
_symmetry.space_group_name_H-M   'P 1'
#
loop_
_entity.id
_entity.type
_entity.pdbx_description
1 polymer ?
#
loop_
_entity_poly.entity_id
_entity_poly.type
_entity_poly.pdbx_seq_one_letter_code
_entity_poly.pdbx_strand_id
1 'polypeptide(L)'
;MATFLKKESTILSIAIVVALAAITSGPLEASVTLEAVPEQSTAPASFPSPASVPSNRIVRIDGSSSMDKVNEALKRGFEKQYPGAKVEITRRGSDLALQSLLAGKIDLAAIGRPLTPQEKAQGLVLVPVAREKIAIVVGPDSAFKGGLTFVQFAQMFRGQITNWSQVGGPSAAIRFIDRPDGSDTRRIFRATFSWWK
;
A
#
# COMPACT_ATOMS: atom_id res chain seq x y z
N MET A 1 38.99 -13.94 21.10
CA MET A 1 38.99 -12.51 20.70
C MET A 1 39.37 -12.46 19.23
N ALA A 2 38.44 -12.07 18.36
CA ALA A 2 38.70 -11.89 16.94
C ALA A 2 38.08 -10.56 16.50
N THR A 3 38.97 -9.63 16.16
CA THR A 3 38.71 -8.32 15.59
C THR A 3 38.31 -8.47 14.12
N PHE A 4 37.28 -7.76 13.66
CA PHE A 4 37.09 -7.52 12.22
C PHE A 4 36.85 -6.04 11.93
N LEU A 5 37.55 -5.60 10.89
CA LEU A 5 37.94 -4.24 10.53
C LEU A 5 36.82 -3.46 9.82
N LYS A 6 36.81 -2.14 10.09
CA LYS A 6 36.06 -1.10 9.37
C LYS A 6 36.65 -0.93 7.96
N LYS A 7 35.80 -0.96 6.93
CA LYS A 7 36.17 -0.61 5.55
C LYS A 7 35.57 0.74 5.19
N GLU A 8 36.43 1.72 4.95
CA GLU A 8 36.07 2.99 4.31
C GLU A 8 36.71 3.11 2.92
N SER A 9 36.18 4.08 2.15
CA SER A 9 36.73 4.71 0.93
C SER A 9 36.40 4.02 -0.42
N THR A 10 35.93 4.67 -1.51
CA THR A 10 35.78 6.11 -1.88
C THR A 10 34.88 6.23 -3.14
N ILE A 11 34.62 7.48 -3.58
CA ILE A 11 34.30 8.00 -4.94
C ILE A 11 32.78 8.13 -5.25
N LEU A 12 32.14 9.24 -5.67
CA LEU A 12 32.51 10.52 -6.29
C LEU A 12 31.45 11.62 -5.96
N SER A 13 31.89 12.87 -6.05
CA SER A 13 31.23 14.17 -5.88
C SER A 13 29.82 14.37 -6.49
N ILE A 14 28.93 15.05 -5.77
CA ILE A 14 27.76 15.74 -6.34
C ILE A 14 27.93 17.24 -6.15
N ALA A 15 28.20 17.94 -7.26
CA ALA A 15 28.26 19.39 -7.32
C ALA A 15 26.84 19.99 -7.39
N ILE A 16 26.70 21.14 -6.73
CA ILE A 16 25.48 21.95 -6.60
C ILE A 16 25.29 22.87 -7.84
N VAL A 17 24.03 22.95 -8.26
CA VAL A 17 23.30 23.89 -9.14
C VAL A 17 23.97 25.23 -9.52
N VAL A 18 23.92 25.58 -10.82
CA VAL A 18 23.64 26.96 -11.32
C VAL A 18 22.81 26.89 -12.61
N ALA A 19 21.71 27.64 -12.64
CA ALA A 19 20.81 27.81 -13.78
C ALA A 19 21.30 28.93 -14.73
N LEU A 20 21.06 28.79 -16.04
CA LEU A 20 20.90 29.93 -16.95
C LEU A 20 19.93 29.60 -18.09
N ALA A 21 19.03 30.55 -18.35
CA ALA A 21 17.86 30.44 -19.21
C ALA A 21 18.19 30.45 -20.72
N ALA A 22 17.38 29.72 -21.49
CA ALA A 22 17.05 30.06 -22.88
C ALA A 22 15.61 29.59 -23.18
N ILE A 23 14.85 30.50 -23.80
CA ILE A 23 13.43 30.41 -24.09
C ILE A 23 13.25 29.65 -25.40
N THR A 24 12.51 28.52 -25.40
CA THR A 24 11.79 28.03 -26.58
C THR A 24 10.49 27.34 -26.15
N SER A 25 9.39 27.79 -26.72
CA SER A 25 8.04 27.22 -26.61
C SER A 25 7.97 25.77 -27.12
N GLY A 26 7.52 24.84 -26.27
CA GLY A 26 7.22 23.46 -26.61
C GLY A 26 6.32 22.84 -25.53
N PRO A 27 5.49 21.82 -25.86
CA PRO A 27 4.45 21.32 -24.97
C PRO A 27 5.07 20.68 -23.73
N LEU A 28 4.40 20.91 -22.59
CA LEU A 28 4.73 20.37 -21.28
C LEU A 28 4.47 18.85 -21.29
N GLU A 29 5.44 18.06 -21.76
CA GLU A 29 5.48 16.62 -21.50
C GLU A 29 5.85 16.44 -20.01
N ALA A 30 4.83 16.20 -19.19
CA ALA A 30 5.01 15.83 -17.79
C ALA A 30 5.65 14.45 -17.72
N SER A 31 6.98 14.39 -17.73
CA SER A 31 7.74 13.18 -17.43
C SER A 31 7.44 12.74 -16.00
N VAL A 32 6.55 11.75 -15.86
CA VAL A 32 6.29 11.07 -14.59
C VAL A 32 7.54 10.27 -14.25
N THR A 33 8.37 10.81 -13.37
CA THR A 33 9.40 10.01 -12.71
C THR A 33 8.69 9.11 -11.71
N LEU A 34 8.43 7.87 -12.10
CA LEU A 34 8.01 6.83 -11.17
C LEU A 34 9.21 6.58 -10.25
N GLU A 35 9.15 7.07 -9.01
CA GLU A 35 10.05 6.55 -7.97
C GLU A 35 9.78 5.06 -7.86
N ALA A 36 10.75 4.26 -8.30
CA ALA A 36 10.72 2.82 -8.13
C ALA A 36 10.62 2.52 -6.64
N VAL A 37 9.53 1.87 -6.23
CA VAL A 37 9.49 1.20 -4.93
C VAL A 37 10.70 0.26 -4.91
N PRO A 38 11.65 0.40 -3.97
CA PRO A 38 12.83 -0.44 -3.96
C PRO A 38 12.40 -1.90 -4.01
N GLU A 39 12.94 -2.64 -4.97
CA GLU A 39 12.77 -4.09 -5.04
C GLU A 39 13.32 -4.68 -3.74
N GLN A 40 12.41 -5.01 -2.84
CA GLN A 40 12.72 -5.73 -1.63
C GLN A 40 13.13 -7.14 -2.07
N SER A 41 14.35 -7.53 -1.69
CA SER A 41 15.04 -8.78 -2.06
C SER A 41 14.11 -9.92 -2.49
N THR A 42 14.28 -10.36 -3.74
CA THR A 42 13.53 -11.43 -4.41
C THR A 42 14.04 -12.83 -4.09
N ALA A 43 14.95 -12.99 -3.12
CA ALA A 43 15.34 -14.32 -2.68
C ALA A 43 14.15 -14.95 -1.91
N PRO A 44 13.51 -16.02 -2.43
CA PRO A 44 12.46 -16.69 -1.68
C PRO A 44 13.11 -17.32 -0.45
N ALA A 45 12.87 -16.74 0.72
CA ALA A 45 13.08 -17.47 1.95
C ALA A 45 12.15 -18.70 1.91
N SER A 46 12.74 -19.87 1.71
CA SER A 46 12.01 -21.14 1.79
C SER A 46 11.67 -21.37 3.26
N PHE A 47 10.40 -21.16 3.61
CA PHE A 47 9.86 -21.54 4.91
C PHE A 47 9.15 -22.88 4.73
N PRO A 48 9.84 -24.02 5.00
CA PRO A 48 9.18 -25.32 4.92
C PRO A 48 8.01 -25.31 5.90
N SER A 49 6.83 -25.69 5.41
CA SER A 49 5.65 -25.80 6.26
C SER A 49 5.91 -26.92 7.28
N PRO A 50 5.62 -26.68 8.58
CA PRO A 50 5.82 -27.72 9.59
C PRO A 50 4.88 -28.90 9.30
N ALA A 51 5.35 -30.12 9.56
CA ALA A 51 4.54 -31.32 9.37
C ALA A 51 3.33 -31.38 10.32
N SER A 52 3.44 -30.75 11.49
CA SER A 52 2.37 -30.63 12.47
C SER A 52 2.46 -29.32 13.25
N VAL A 53 1.32 -28.89 13.79
CA VAL A 53 1.19 -27.76 14.71
C VAL A 53 0.43 -28.26 15.94
N PRO A 54 0.79 -27.84 17.17
CA PRO A 54 0.05 -28.21 18.37
C PRO A 54 -1.44 -27.88 18.25
N SER A 55 -2.30 -28.82 18.64
CA SER A 55 -3.77 -28.74 18.51
C SER A 55 -4.42 -27.68 19.40
N ASN A 56 -3.66 -26.99 20.25
CA ASN A 56 -4.11 -25.86 21.05
C ASN A 56 -3.47 -24.53 20.62
N ARG A 57 -2.73 -24.51 19.50
CA ARG A 57 -2.08 -23.30 18.99
C ARG A 57 -3.14 -22.33 18.48
N ILE A 58 -3.12 -21.12 19.02
CA ILE A 58 -3.90 -19.99 18.52
C ILE A 58 -2.92 -19.02 17.84
N VAL A 59 -3.14 -18.72 16.57
CA VAL A 59 -2.44 -17.67 15.82
C VAL A 59 -3.31 -16.42 15.82
N ARG A 60 -2.82 -15.35 16.44
CA ARG A 60 -3.53 -14.07 16.54
C ARG A 60 -3.05 -13.13 15.45
N ILE A 61 -3.99 -12.68 14.62
CA ILE A 61 -3.77 -11.73 13.53
C ILE A 61 -4.60 -10.48 13.81
N ASP A 62 -4.00 -9.31 13.64
CA ASP A 62 -4.73 -8.05 13.55
C ASP A 62 -4.27 -7.29 12.30
N GLY A 63 -5.12 -6.45 11.75
CA GLY A 63 -4.75 -5.79 10.51
C GLY A 63 -5.76 -4.84 9.89
N SER A 64 -5.39 -4.47 8.68
CA SER A 64 -6.14 -3.61 7.78
C SER A 64 -7.33 -4.33 7.15
N SER A 65 -8.42 -3.60 6.92
CA SER A 65 -9.58 -4.14 6.20
C SER A 65 -9.25 -4.56 4.76
N SER A 66 -8.17 -4.05 4.16
CA SER A 66 -7.72 -4.50 2.84
C SER A 66 -7.28 -5.98 2.86
N MET A 67 -6.81 -6.47 4.00
CA MET A 67 -6.31 -7.84 4.17
C MET A 67 -7.40 -8.84 4.58
N ASP A 68 -8.65 -8.40 4.76
CA ASP A 68 -9.73 -9.24 5.31
C ASP A 68 -9.93 -10.53 4.52
N LYS A 69 -10.10 -10.43 3.19
CA LYS A 69 -10.35 -11.60 2.35
C LYS A 69 -9.15 -12.55 2.31
N VAL A 70 -7.94 -11.99 2.30
CA VAL A 70 -6.69 -12.77 2.33
C VAL A 70 -6.57 -13.52 3.65
N ASN A 71 -6.75 -12.83 4.78
CA ASN A 71 -6.66 -13.43 6.10
C ASN A 71 -7.73 -14.51 6.32
N GLU A 72 -8.95 -14.30 5.86
CA GLU A 72 -10.01 -15.32 5.92
C GLU A 72 -9.68 -16.55 5.07
N ALA A 73 -9.09 -16.37 3.89
CA ALA A 73 -8.65 -17.48 3.06
C ALA A 73 -7.48 -18.26 3.72
N LEU A 74 -6.50 -17.53 4.27
CA LEU A 74 -5.36 -18.13 4.97
C LEU A 74 -5.79 -18.87 6.23
N LYS A 75 -6.71 -18.30 7.02
CA LYS A 75 -7.33 -18.97 8.18
C LYS A 75 -7.95 -20.30 7.79
N ARG A 76 -8.82 -20.31 6.76
CA ARG A 76 -9.46 -21.55 6.30
C ARG A 76 -8.44 -22.58 5.84
N GLY A 77 -7.40 -22.17 5.11
CA GLY A 77 -6.32 -23.06 4.66
C GLY A 77 -5.55 -23.65 5.83
N PHE A 78 -5.14 -22.80 6.78
CA PHE A 78 -4.34 -23.19 7.94
C PHE A 78 -5.10 -24.13 8.88
N GLU A 79 -6.34 -23.80 9.24
CA GLU A 79 -7.16 -24.63 10.14
C GLU A 79 -7.58 -25.96 9.49
N LYS A 80 -7.69 -26.00 8.16
CA LYS A 80 -7.90 -27.26 7.40
C LYS A 80 -6.65 -28.13 7.40
N GLN A 81 -5.48 -27.53 7.22
CA GLN A 81 -4.20 -28.24 7.15
C GLN A 81 -3.74 -28.73 8.51
N TYR A 82 -4.04 -28.00 9.59
CA TYR A 82 -3.63 -28.31 10.95
C TYR A 82 -4.84 -28.42 11.88
N PRO A 83 -5.52 -29.59 11.90
CA PRO A 83 -6.67 -29.81 12.77
C PRO A 83 -6.36 -29.52 14.25
N GLY A 84 -7.21 -28.72 14.88
CA GLY A 84 -7.09 -28.29 16.28
C GLY A 84 -6.47 -26.91 16.45
N ALA A 85 -5.55 -26.50 15.57
CA ALA A 85 -5.06 -25.13 15.59
C ALA A 85 -6.18 -24.14 15.21
N LYS A 86 -6.08 -22.91 15.74
CA LYS A 86 -7.03 -21.82 15.47
C LYS A 86 -6.32 -20.56 15.02
N VAL A 87 -7.02 -19.77 14.20
CA VAL A 87 -6.61 -18.42 13.81
C VAL A 87 -7.67 -17.41 14.28
N GLU A 88 -7.25 -16.42 15.05
CA GLU A 88 -8.10 -15.32 15.51
C GLU A 88 -7.75 -14.06 14.72
N ILE A 89 -8.75 -13.43 14.10
CA ILE A 89 -8.56 -12.26 13.24
C ILE A 89 -9.28 -11.06 13.87
N THR A 90 -8.53 -10.00 14.11
CA THR A 90 -9.01 -8.67 14.50
C THR A 90 -8.78 -7.68 13.35
N ARG A 91 -9.58 -6.60 13.30
CA ARG A 91 -9.60 -5.62 12.20
C ARG A 91 -9.51 -4.19 12.70
N ARG A 92 -8.44 -3.83 13.40
CA ARG A 92 -8.27 -2.48 13.98
C ARG A 92 -7.49 -1.50 13.11
N GLY A 93 -7.04 -1.92 11.92
CA GLY A 93 -6.21 -1.12 11.03
C GLY A 93 -4.72 -1.31 11.28
N SER A 94 -3.89 -0.91 10.31
CA SER A 94 -2.46 -1.21 10.32
C SER A 94 -1.70 -0.63 11.51
N ASP A 95 -1.98 0.62 11.87
CA ASP A 95 -1.17 1.30 12.89
C ASP A 95 -1.37 0.65 14.27
N LEU A 96 -2.61 0.31 14.63
CA LEU A 96 -2.94 -0.41 15.87
C LEU A 96 -2.46 -1.87 15.85
N ALA A 97 -2.49 -2.52 14.67
CA ALA A 97 -1.97 -3.87 14.50
C ALA A 97 -0.45 -3.92 14.73
N LEU A 98 0.30 -2.98 14.14
CA LEU A 98 1.76 -2.91 14.33
C LEU A 98 2.13 -2.61 15.79
N GLN A 99 1.43 -1.71 16.45
CA GLN A 99 1.59 -1.47 17.89
C GLN A 99 1.32 -2.73 18.72
N SER A 100 0.27 -3.48 18.36
CA SER A 100 -0.09 -4.72 19.05
C SER A 100 0.94 -5.83 18.82
N LEU A 101 1.55 -5.90 17.64
CA LEU A 101 2.62 -6.84 17.30
C LEU A 101 3.88 -6.54 18.12
N LEU A 102 4.30 -5.28 18.15
CA LEU A 102 5.45 -4.83 18.95
C LEU A 102 5.25 -5.06 20.45
N ALA A 103 4.00 -4.97 20.92
CA ALA A 103 3.63 -5.27 22.30
C ALA A 103 3.44 -6.77 22.59
N GLY A 104 3.69 -7.67 21.62
CA GLY A 104 3.53 -9.12 21.79
C GLY A 104 2.08 -9.62 21.94
N LYS A 105 1.10 -8.77 21.65
CA LYS A 105 -0.34 -9.08 21.82
C LYS A 105 -0.92 -9.88 20.66
N ILE A 106 -0.25 -9.91 19.52
CA ILE A 106 -0.63 -10.70 18.34
C ILE A 106 0.62 -11.37 17.76
N ASP A 107 0.43 -12.41 16.94
CA ASP A 107 1.51 -13.12 16.25
C ASP A 107 1.87 -12.45 14.92
N LEU A 108 0.87 -11.88 14.20
CA LEU A 108 1.06 -11.27 12.88
C LEU A 108 0.26 -9.98 12.73
N ALA A 109 0.88 -8.95 12.14
CA ALA A 109 0.18 -7.75 11.69
C ALA A 109 -0.03 -7.81 10.17
N ALA A 110 -1.28 -7.84 9.72
CA ALA A 110 -1.64 -7.84 8.31
C ALA A 110 -1.90 -6.40 7.82
N ILE A 111 -0.92 -5.80 7.15
CA ILE A 111 -0.99 -4.40 6.71
C ILE A 111 -1.10 -4.29 5.19
N GLY A 112 -1.87 -3.31 4.71
CA GLY A 112 -2.09 -3.07 3.27
C GLY A 112 -1.09 -2.08 2.66
N ARG A 113 0.04 -1.81 3.33
CA ARG A 113 1.03 -0.80 2.95
C ARG A 113 2.46 -1.23 3.26
N PRO A 114 3.48 -0.61 2.65
CA PRO A 114 4.86 -0.81 3.09
C PRO A 114 5.08 -0.33 4.54
N LEU A 115 6.06 -0.91 5.21
CA LEU A 115 6.57 -0.38 6.48
C LEU A 115 7.27 0.96 6.24
N THR A 116 7.03 1.91 7.14
CA THR A 116 7.79 3.16 7.24
C THR A 116 9.24 2.88 7.67
N PRO A 117 10.19 3.80 7.41
CA PRO A 117 11.55 3.67 7.92
C PRO A 117 11.62 3.48 9.44
N GLN A 118 10.77 4.17 10.19
CA GLN A 118 10.69 4.10 11.65
C GLN A 118 10.23 2.72 12.13
N GLU A 119 9.22 2.13 11.48
CA GLU A 119 8.75 0.78 11.81
C GLU A 119 9.80 -0.29 11.45
N LYS A 120 10.52 -0.13 10.32
CA LYS A 120 11.64 -1.02 9.98
C LYS A 120 12.76 -0.94 11.01
N ALA A 121 13.08 0.26 11.51
CA ALA A 121 14.08 0.46 12.55
C ALA A 121 13.71 -0.21 13.89
N GLN A 122 12.43 -0.52 14.11
CA GLN A 122 11.95 -1.28 15.27
C GLN A 122 12.08 -2.81 15.08
N GLY A 123 12.73 -3.26 14.00
CA GLY A 123 12.96 -4.68 13.73
C GLY A 123 11.78 -5.40 13.05
N LEU A 124 10.74 -4.66 12.63
CA LEU A 124 9.62 -5.24 11.91
C LEU A 124 10.06 -5.68 10.50
N VAL A 125 9.73 -6.93 10.18
CA VAL A 125 9.99 -7.53 8.88
C VAL A 125 8.69 -7.67 8.11
N LEU A 126 8.69 -7.18 6.87
CA LEU A 126 7.54 -7.30 5.97
C LEU A 126 7.68 -8.56 5.11
N VAL A 127 6.63 -9.37 5.05
CA VAL A 127 6.50 -10.49 4.10
C VAL A 127 5.43 -10.13 3.07
N PRO A 128 5.81 -9.83 1.80
CA PRO A 128 4.84 -9.53 0.76
C PRO A 128 4.00 -10.77 0.41
N VAL A 129 2.68 -10.65 0.48
CA VAL A 129 1.75 -11.76 0.17
C VAL A 129 0.92 -11.53 -1.09
N ALA A 130 0.72 -10.27 -1.48
CA ALA A 130 -0.03 -9.91 -2.68
C ALA A 130 0.37 -8.51 -3.17
N ARG A 131 0.17 -8.29 -4.48
CA ARG A 131 0.15 -6.95 -5.08
C ARG A 131 -1.27 -6.67 -5.56
N GLU A 132 -1.86 -5.59 -5.07
CA GLU A 132 -3.23 -5.20 -5.40
C GLU A 132 -3.25 -4.01 -6.35
N LYS A 133 -4.31 -3.90 -7.16
CA LYS A 133 -4.60 -2.72 -7.99
C LYS A 133 -5.72 -1.93 -7.33
N ILE A 134 -5.58 -0.60 -7.32
CA ILE A 134 -6.66 0.29 -6.90
C ILE A 134 -7.47 0.68 -8.14
N ALA A 135 -8.79 0.57 -8.05
CA ALA A 135 -9.71 0.97 -9.10
C ALA A 135 -10.62 2.09 -8.63
N ILE A 136 -10.92 3.01 -9.54
CA ILE A 136 -11.96 4.03 -9.36
C ILE A 136 -13.24 3.45 -9.96
N VAL A 137 -14.33 3.48 -9.21
CA VAL A 137 -15.60 2.89 -9.62
C VAL A 137 -16.67 3.97 -9.62
N VAL A 138 -17.47 3.98 -10.67
CA VAL A 138 -18.68 4.80 -10.76
C VAL A 138 -19.85 3.99 -10.21
N GLY A 139 -20.67 4.61 -9.36
CA GLY A 139 -21.80 3.93 -8.71
C GLY A 139 -22.78 3.32 -9.71
N PRO A 140 -23.45 2.21 -9.35
CA PRO A 140 -24.32 1.45 -10.26
C PRO A 140 -25.48 2.29 -10.82
N ASP A 141 -25.99 3.23 -10.03
CA ASP A 141 -27.11 4.11 -10.40
C ASP A 141 -26.67 5.27 -11.31
N SER A 142 -25.38 5.39 -11.63
CA SER A 142 -24.90 6.40 -12.56
C SER A 142 -25.26 6.05 -14.00
N ALA A 143 -25.85 7.01 -14.69
CA ALA A 143 -26.10 6.94 -16.12
C ALA A 143 -24.83 7.21 -16.97
N PHE A 144 -23.71 7.58 -16.35
CA PHE A 144 -22.42 7.67 -17.05
C PHE A 144 -21.89 6.27 -17.41
N LYS A 145 -21.62 6.03 -18.70
CA LYS A 145 -21.11 4.75 -19.24
C LYS A 145 -19.73 4.85 -19.88
N GLY A 146 -19.14 6.05 -19.89
CA GLY A 146 -17.82 6.30 -20.49
C GLY A 146 -16.65 5.85 -19.61
N GLY A 147 -15.46 5.89 -20.18
CA GLY A 147 -14.22 5.81 -19.40
C GLY A 147 -13.80 7.19 -18.89
N LEU A 148 -13.24 7.24 -17.68
CA LEU A 148 -12.59 8.45 -17.19
C LEU A 148 -11.09 8.35 -17.47
N THR A 149 -10.53 9.40 -18.07
CA THR A 149 -9.07 9.58 -18.06
C THR A 149 -8.62 9.96 -16.65
N PHE A 150 -7.36 9.70 -16.37
CA PHE A 150 -6.77 10.06 -15.09
C PHE A 150 -6.78 11.57 -14.84
N VAL A 151 -6.60 12.38 -15.89
CA VAL A 151 -6.66 13.86 -15.81
C VAL A 151 -8.07 14.31 -15.43
N GLN A 152 -9.11 13.78 -16.09
CA GLN A 152 -10.50 14.09 -15.75
C GLN A 152 -10.81 13.71 -14.30
N PHE A 153 -10.38 12.53 -13.86
CA PHE A 153 -10.56 12.12 -12.47
C PHE A 153 -9.89 13.09 -11.48
N ALA A 154 -8.66 13.51 -11.74
CA ALA A 154 -7.96 14.48 -10.89
C ALA A 154 -8.68 15.85 -10.85
N GLN A 155 -9.20 16.31 -11.99
CA GLN A 155 -10.01 17.54 -12.06
C GLN A 155 -11.34 17.40 -11.30
N MET A 156 -11.99 16.24 -11.38
CA MET A 156 -13.19 15.93 -10.60
C MET A 156 -12.90 15.95 -9.10
N PHE A 157 -11.81 15.29 -8.69
CA PHE A 157 -11.38 15.23 -7.29
C PHE A 157 -11.09 16.62 -6.71
N ARG A 158 -10.49 17.51 -7.52
CA ARG A 158 -10.21 18.91 -7.14
C ARG A 158 -11.42 19.84 -7.23
N GLY A 159 -12.60 19.33 -7.61
CA GLY A 159 -13.81 20.13 -7.77
C GLY A 159 -13.81 21.06 -8.99
N GLN A 160 -12.91 20.86 -9.96
CA GLN A 160 -12.88 21.61 -11.22
C GLN A 160 -13.91 21.07 -12.21
N ILE A 161 -14.12 19.75 -12.19
CA ILE A 161 -15.24 19.08 -12.85
C ILE A 161 -16.24 18.69 -11.76
N THR A 162 -17.44 19.23 -11.82
CA THR A 162 -18.48 19.02 -10.80
C THR A 162 -19.75 18.41 -11.38
N ASN A 163 -19.86 18.32 -12.71
CA ASN A 163 -20.99 17.70 -13.41
C ASN A 163 -20.53 16.66 -14.43
N TRP A 164 -21.25 15.54 -14.51
CA TRP A 164 -21.00 14.46 -15.46
C TRP A 164 -21.07 14.91 -16.92
N SER A 165 -21.82 15.97 -17.25
CA SER A 165 -21.89 16.52 -18.62
C SER A 165 -20.54 17.05 -19.13
N GLN A 166 -19.66 17.50 -18.23
CA GLN A 166 -18.32 18.00 -18.58
C GLN A 166 -17.37 16.88 -19.07
N VAL A 167 -17.75 15.62 -18.90
CA VAL A 167 -17.00 14.43 -19.34
C VAL A 167 -17.81 13.56 -20.30
N GLY A 168 -18.85 14.11 -20.93
CA GLY A 168 -19.69 13.40 -21.91
C GLY A 168 -20.80 12.53 -21.29
N GLY A 169 -21.11 12.74 -20.01
CA GLY A 169 -22.22 12.11 -19.32
C GLY A 169 -23.51 12.93 -19.35
N PRO A 170 -24.56 12.47 -18.64
CA PRO A 170 -25.79 13.24 -18.45
C PRO A 170 -25.54 14.46 -17.56
N SER A 171 -26.41 15.47 -17.62
CA SER A 171 -26.37 16.61 -16.70
C SER A 171 -26.75 16.16 -15.29
N ALA A 172 -25.75 15.89 -14.46
CA ALA A 172 -25.91 15.42 -13.09
C ALA A 172 -24.67 15.79 -12.26
N ALA A 173 -24.89 16.22 -11.01
CA ALA A 173 -23.81 16.54 -10.09
C ALA A 173 -22.98 15.30 -9.74
N ILE A 174 -21.66 15.49 -9.63
CA ILE A 174 -20.73 14.46 -9.19
C ILE A 174 -20.68 14.46 -7.67
N ARG A 175 -20.91 13.29 -7.06
CA ARG A 175 -20.72 13.05 -5.64
C ARG A 175 -19.51 12.16 -5.42
N PHE A 176 -18.48 12.66 -4.75
CA PHE A 176 -17.32 11.87 -4.39
C PHE A 176 -17.58 11.06 -3.12
N ILE A 177 -17.11 9.81 -3.12
CA ILE A 177 -17.14 8.92 -1.95
C ILE A 177 -15.73 8.41 -1.74
N ASP A 178 -15.14 8.74 -0.59
CA ASP A 178 -13.79 8.34 -0.22
C ASP A 178 -13.81 7.39 0.99
N ARG A 179 -12.67 6.78 1.26
CA ARG A 179 -12.38 5.99 2.45
C ARG A 179 -12.03 6.91 3.65
N PRO A 180 -12.17 6.44 4.90
CA PRO A 180 -11.77 7.19 6.09
C PRO A 180 -10.25 7.45 6.13
N ASP A 181 -9.80 8.42 6.95
CA ASP A 181 -8.40 8.86 7.00
C ASP A 181 -7.39 7.76 7.34
N GLY A 182 -7.78 6.81 8.19
CA GLY A 182 -6.97 5.66 8.59
C GLY A 182 -6.90 4.52 7.55
N SER A 183 -7.49 4.69 6.37
CA SER A 183 -7.48 3.67 5.31
C SER A 183 -6.12 3.57 4.64
N ASP A 184 -5.55 2.36 4.60
CA ASP A 184 -4.32 2.08 3.86
C ASP A 184 -4.47 2.38 2.37
N THR A 185 -5.61 2.00 1.78
CA THR A 185 -5.91 2.27 0.37
C THR A 185 -5.88 3.77 0.11
N ARG A 186 -6.48 4.57 1.01
CA ARG A 186 -6.48 6.04 0.86
C ARG A 186 -5.07 6.58 0.97
N ARG A 187 -4.32 6.20 2.01
CA ARG A 187 -2.93 6.66 2.21
C ARG A 187 -2.04 6.33 1.02
N ILE A 188 -2.14 5.12 0.46
CA ILE A 188 -1.39 4.74 -0.75
C ILE A 188 -1.86 5.58 -1.93
N PHE A 189 -3.16 5.74 -2.12
CA PHE A 189 -3.69 6.59 -3.20
C PHE A 189 -3.10 8.01 -3.11
N ARG A 190 -3.07 8.64 -1.93
CA ARG A 190 -2.44 9.96 -1.73
C ARG A 190 -0.94 9.96 -2.06
N ALA A 191 -0.23 8.92 -1.65
CA ALA A 191 1.21 8.81 -1.85
C ALA A 191 1.57 8.58 -3.33
N THR A 192 0.77 7.80 -4.04
CA THR A 192 0.95 7.53 -5.47
C THR A 192 0.61 8.75 -6.33
N PHE A 193 -0.38 9.54 -5.90
CA PHE A 193 -0.93 10.61 -6.70
C PHE A 193 -0.63 11.97 -6.06
N SER A 194 0.51 12.54 -6.44
CA SER A 194 1.06 13.80 -5.88
C SER A 194 0.11 15.00 -5.95
N TRP A 195 -0.84 14.99 -6.89
CA TRP A 195 -1.90 15.99 -7.03
C TRP A 195 -3.00 15.91 -5.96
N TRP A 196 -2.95 14.92 -5.07
CA TRP A 196 -3.87 14.77 -3.94
C TRP A 196 -3.66 15.85 -2.86
N LYS A 197 -2.52 16.54 -2.85
CA LYS A 197 -2.25 17.66 -1.93
C LYS A 197 -2.96 18.94 -2.35
#